data_AF-A0A4E0RX42-F1
#
_entry.id   AF-A0A4E0RX42-F1
#
_cell.length_a   1.000
_cell.length_b   1.000
_cell.length_c   1.000
_cell.angle_alpha   90.00
_cell.angle_beta   90.00
_cell.angle_gamma   90.00
#
_symmetry.space_group_name_H-M   'P 1'
#
loop_
_entity.id
_entity.type
_entity.pdbx_description
1 polymer ?
#
loop_
_entity_poly.entity_id
_entity_poly.type
_entity_poly.pdbx_seq_one_letter_code
_entity_poly.pdbx_strand_id
1 'polypeptide(L)'
;MVNECNTKYTTYTASETVYSLKLGRGGAILPSSFNCNYQIQAADVKVVEATFKDFTIGNTKQCGTEYVLVRTAEKPDIEDRKYCGSDIPTVMEIKSTVYVQIRGENFAEVDQL
;
A
#
# COMPACT_ATOMS: atom_id res chain seq x y z
N MET A 1 16.85 -10.42 8.11
CA MET A 1 16.22 -9.23 8.73
C MET A 1 14.72 -9.40 8.51
N VAL A 2 13.97 -9.54 9.59
CA VAL A 2 12.56 -9.93 9.56
C VAL A 2 11.74 -8.75 9.04
N ASN A 3 10.88 -8.99 8.06
CA ASN A 3 10.00 -8.00 7.45
C ASN A 3 9.29 -7.13 8.50
N GLU A 4 9.61 -5.84 8.53
CA GLU A 4 9.04 -4.84 9.45
C GLU A 4 7.55 -4.53 9.18
N CYS A 5 6.94 -5.11 8.15
CA CYS A 5 5.55 -4.84 7.77
C CYS A 5 4.49 -5.49 8.65
N ASN A 6 4.81 -6.51 9.45
CA ASN A 6 3.79 -7.45 9.93
C ASN A 6 3.18 -7.13 11.30
N THR A 7 3.52 -6.01 11.95
CA THR A 7 2.83 -5.58 13.18
C THR A 7 2.84 -4.05 13.37
N LYS A 8 1.63 -3.48 13.49
CA LYS A 8 1.27 -2.05 13.73
C LYS A 8 1.44 -1.12 12.52
N TYR A 9 0.64 -0.06 12.46
CA TYR A 9 0.79 1.01 11.47
C TYR A 9 2.17 1.65 11.59
N THR A 10 2.90 1.74 10.47
CA THR A 10 4.00 2.69 10.35
C THR A 10 3.41 4.06 10.01
N THR A 11 3.61 5.05 10.88
CA THR A 11 3.08 6.41 10.69
C THR A 11 4.10 7.28 9.98
N TYR A 12 3.66 7.95 8.91
CA TYR A 12 4.41 8.94 8.16
C TYR A 12 3.69 10.29 8.21
N THR A 13 4.45 11.36 8.34
CA THR A 13 3.94 12.72 8.13
C THR A 13 4.13 13.08 6.67
N ALA A 14 3.05 13.47 5.97
CA ALA A 14 3.13 13.95 4.61
C ALA A 14 3.98 15.23 4.57
N SER A 15 4.97 15.22 3.70
CA SER A 15 5.89 16.32 3.44
C SER A 15 5.63 16.83 2.03
N GLU A 16 6.06 18.05 1.73
CA GLU A 16 6.12 18.57 0.36
C GLU A 16 7.12 17.78 -0.50
N THR A 17 8.00 16.99 0.13
CA THR A 17 8.86 16.02 -0.54
C THR A 17 8.16 14.67 -0.73
N VAL A 18 8.24 14.12 -1.94
CA VAL A 18 7.65 12.82 -2.29
C VAL A 18 8.29 11.70 -1.48
N TYR A 19 7.50 11.00 -0.64
CA TYR A 19 7.93 9.76 -0.03
C TYR A 19 7.82 8.62 -1.03
N SER A 20 8.96 8.03 -1.39
CA SER A 20 8.99 6.79 -2.17
C SER A 20 8.95 5.61 -1.21
N LEU A 21 7.76 5.03 -0.99
CA LEU A 21 7.65 3.79 -0.27
C LEU A 21 8.12 2.65 -1.19
N LYS A 22 9.36 2.20 -0.99
CA LYS A 22 9.92 1.07 -1.73
C LYS A 22 9.66 -0.22 -0.96
N LEU A 23 8.74 -1.04 -1.45
CA LEU A 23 8.42 -2.36 -0.89
C LEU A 23 9.06 -3.41 -1.75
N GLY A 24 9.92 -4.23 -1.15
CA GLY A 24 10.84 -5.08 -1.90
C GLY A 24 11.98 -4.24 -2.50
N ARG A 25 13.20 -4.56 -2.11
CA ARG A 25 14.42 -3.93 -2.65
C ARG A 25 15.15 -4.99 -3.48
N GLY A 26 15.67 -4.60 -4.65
CA GLY A 26 16.40 -5.43 -5.62
C GLY A 26 16.99 -6.74 -5.07
N GLY A 27 16.25 -7.83 -5.26
CA GLY A 27 16.67 -9.19 -4.87
C GLY A 27 16.20 -9.68 -3.49
N ALA A 28 15.36 -8.94 -2.75
CA ALA A 28 14.78 -9.41 -1.50
C ALA A 28 13.56 -10.32 -1.75
N ILE A 29 13.63 -11.55 -1.24
CA ILE A 29 12.49 -12.49 -1.20
C ILE A 29 11.44 -11.90 -0.24
N LEU A 30 10.31 -11.44 -0.77
CA LEU A 30 9.14 -11.13 0.05
C LEU A 30 8.65 -12.43 0.69
N PRO A 31 8.23 -12.43 1.98
CA PRO A 31 7.64 -13.59 2.60
C PRO A 31 6.40 -14.01 1.81
N SER A 32 6.09 -15.31 1.87
CA SER A 32 4.93 -15.90 1.19
C SER A 32 3.62 -15.18 1.51
N SER A 33 3.55 -14.50 2.65
CA SER A 33 2.51 -13.53 2.93
C SER A 33 3.05 -12.29 3.64
N PHE A 34 2.49 -11.13 3.30
CA PHE A 34 2.74 -9.87 3.99
C PHE A 34 1.45 -9.07 4.15
N ASN A 35 1.36 -8.31 5.24
CA ASN A 35 0.26 -7.39 5.49
C ASN A 35 0.81 -6.10 6.10
N CYS A 36 1.18 -5.17 5.23
CA CYS A 36 1.74 -3.88 5.58
C CYS A 36 0.62 -2.87 5.82
N ASN A 37 0.72 -2.08 6.88
CA ASN A 37 -0.25 -1.04 7.18
C ASN A 37 0.48 0.29 7.42
N TYR A 38 0.09 1.31 6.68
CA TYR A 38 0.68 2.64 6.70
C TYR A 38 -0.38 3.66 7.06
N GLN A 39 0.00 4.62 7.90
CA GLN A 39 -0.82 5.77 8.22
C GLN A 39 -0.07 7.03 7.79
N ILE A 40 -0.63 7.79 6.87
CA ILE A 40 -0.04 9.02 6.34
C ILE A 40 -0.88 10.18 6.85
N GLN A 41 -0.26 11.09 7.61
CA GLN A 41 -0.94 12.25 8.20
C GLN A 41 -0.39 13.54 7.62
N ALA A 42 -1.27 14.46 7.22
CA ALA A 42 -0.87 15.81 6.86
C ALA A 42 -0.53 16.62 8.12
N ALA A 43 0.38 17.58 7.99
CA ALA A 43 0.58 18.61 9.00
C ALA A 43 -0.69 19.48 9.14
N ASP A 44 -0.78 20.21 10.26
CA ASP A 44 -1.97 21.01 10.59
C ASP A 44 -2.44 21.88 9.42
N VAL A 45 -3.76 21.87 9.19
CA VAL A 45 -4.45 22.66 8.16
C VAL A 45 -4.10 22.26 6.70
N LYS A 46 -3.35 21.17 6.49
CA LYS A 46 -3.07 20.58 5.16
C LYS A 46 -3.88 19.31 4.92
N VAL A 47 -3.91 18.87 3.66
CA VAL A 47 -4.51 17.60 3.21
C VAL A 47 -3.43 16.73 2.57
N VAL A 48 -3.58 15.41 2.70
CA VAL A 48 -2.74 14.44 1.98
C VAL A 48 -3.34 14.28 0.59
N GLU A 49 -2.50 14.36 -0.45
CA GLU A 49 -2.81 13.88 -1.80
C GLU A 49 -1.94 12.63 -2.04
N ALA A 50 -2.58 11.48 -2.29
CA ALA A 50 -1.88 10.22 -2.49
C ALA A 50 -1.92 9.80 -3.97
N THR A 51 -0.76 9.77 -4.64
CA THR A 51 -0.65 9.34 -6.04
C THR A 51 0.35 8.20 -6.21
N PHE A 52 0.03 7.25 -7.09
CA PHE A 52 0.94 6.17 -7.46
C PHE A 52 1.76 6.58 -8.68
N LYS A 53 3.09 6.41 -8.61
CA LYS A 53 3.99 6.69 -9.76
C LYS A 53 4.36 5.43 -10.53
N ASP A 54 4.45 4.31 -9.82
CA ASP A 54 4.74 2.99 -10.34
C ASP A 54 3.94 2.00 -9.48
N PHE A 55 3.32 1.01 -10.12
CA PHE A 55 2.39 0.10 -9.47
C PHE A 55 2.37 -1.24 -10.18
N THR A 56 2.76 -2.29 -9.47
CA THR A 56 2.53 -3.68 -9.90
C THR A 56 2.36 -4.54 -8.67
N ILE A 57 1.20 -5.17 -8.52
CA ILE A 57 0.93 -6.12 -7.43
C ILE A 57 -0.12 -7.14 -7.85
N GLY A 58 0.23 -8.43 -7.80
CA GLY A 58 -0.65 -9.53 -8.16
C GLY A 58 -1.19 -9.47 -9.60
N ASN A 59 -1.97 -10.48 -9.98
CA ASN A 59 -2.58 -10.59 -11.32
C ASN A 59 -4.07 -10.97 -11.32
N THR A 60 -4.70 -11.12 -10.14
CA THR A 60 -6.07 -11.60 -10.04
C THR A 60 -7.09 -10.51 -10.40
N LYS A 61 -8.09 -10.83 -11.22
CA LYS A 61 -9.12 -9.86 -11.69
C LYS A 61 -9.93 -9.16 -10.58
N GLN A 62 -9.94 -9.71 -9.37
CA GLN A 62 -10.74 -9.20 -8.24
C GLN A 62 -9.88 -8.67 -7.08
N CYS A 63 -8.55 -8.64 -7.22
CA CYS A 63 -7.65 -8.20 -6.15
C CYS A 63 -7.93 -8.92 -4.82
N GLY A 64 -8.09 -10.25 -4.89
CA GLY A 64 -8.58 -11.05 -3.75
C GLY A 64 -7.54 -11.17 -2.64
N THR A 65 -6.39 -11.75 -2.97
CA THR A 65 -5.30 -12.10 -2.05
C THR A 65 -4.13 -11.12 -2.09
N GLU A 66 -3.99 -10.38 -3.19
CA GLU A 66 -2.91 -9.45 -3.46
C GLU A 66 -3.51 -8.11 -3.87
N TYR A 67 -3.28 -7.08 -3.05
CA TYR A 67 -3.87 -5.78 -3.30
C TYR A 67 -3.20 -4.65 -2.51
N VAL A 68 -3.35 -3.44 -3.02
CA VAL A 68 -3.26 -2.20 -2.26
C VAL A 68 -4.66 -1.68 -1.96
N LEU A 69 -4.88 -1.24 -0.74
CA LEU A 69 -6.11 -0.61 -0.27
C LEU A 69 -5.76 0.78 0.25
N VAL A 70 -6.36 1.81 -0.33
CA VAL A 70 -6.22 3.20 0.14
C VAL A 70 -7.56 3.64 0.73
N ARG A 71 -7.55 4.16 1.94
CA ARG A 71 -8.77 4.51 2.70
C ARG A 71 -8.55 5.69 3.62
N THR A 72 -9.64 6.32 4.06
CA THR A 72 -9.59 7.49 4.97
C THR A 72 -9.98 7.14 6.41
N ALA A 73 -10.57 5.97 6.64
CA ALA A 73 -10.89 5.45 7.97
C ALA A 73 -9.84 4.42 8.41
N GLU A 74 -9.61 4.27 9.72
CA GLU A 74 -8.61 3.33 10.28
C GLU A 74 -9.00 1.85 10.11
N LYS A 75 -10.27 1.53 9.90
CA LYS A 75 -10.69 0.15 9.64
C LYS A 75 -11.10 0.01 8.17
N PRO A 76 -10.72 -1.10 7.50
CA PRO A 76 -11.25 -1.41 6.17
C PRO A 76 -12.76 -1.56 6.19
N ASP A 77 -13.41 -1.04 5.16
CA ASP A 77 -14.82 -1.26 4.85
C ASP A 77 -14.98 -2.26 3.69
N ILE A 78 -16.16 -2.86 3.55
CA ILE A 78 -16.46 -3.77 2.44
C ILE A 78 -16.53 -3.04 1.09
N GLU A 79 -16.89 -1.75 1.10
CA GLU A 79 -16.96 -0.91 -0.08
C GLU A 79 -15.60 -0.30 -0.47
N ASP A 80 -14.55 -0.49 0.36
CA ASP A 80 -13.22 0.05 0.06
C ASP A 80 -12.63 -0.62 -1.20
N ARG A 81 -12.21 0.22 -2.15
CA ARG A 81 -11.66 -0.26 -3.41
C ARG A 81 -10.25 -0.82 -3.24
N LYS A 82 -10.08 -2.08 -3.66
CA LYS A 82 -8.78 -2.74 -3.80
C LYS A 82 -8.18 -2.49 -5.18
N TYR A 83 -6.87 -2.35 -5.23
CA TYR A 83 -6.07 -2.13 -6.44
C TYR A 83 -5.07 -3.26 -6.59
N CYS A 84 -4.94 -3.80 -7.80
CA CYS A 84 -3.98 -4.85 -8.18
C CYS A 84 -3.75 -4.84 -9.69
N GLY A 85 -2.85 -5.69 -10.19
CA GLY A 85 -2.35 -5.66 -11.56
C GLY A 85 -1.25 -4.62 -11.73
N SER A 86 -1.06 -4.16 -12.97
CA SER A 86 -0.04 -3.17 -13.35
C SER A 86 -0.61 -1.80 -13.73
N ASP A 87 -1.94 -1.63 -13.67
CA ASP A 87 -2.58 -0.36 -13.98
C ASP A 87 -2.39 0.60 -12.81
N ILE A 88 -1.74 1.74 -13.06
CA ILE A 88 -1.48 2.77 -12.05
C ILE A 88 -2.82 3.31 -11.53
N PRO A 89 -3.16 3.12 -10.24
CA PRO A 89 -4.42 3.57 -9.70
C PRO A 89 -4.51 5.09 -9.70
N THR A 90 -5.61 5.62 -10.25
CA THR A 90 -5.99 7.02 -10.00
C THR A 90 -6.73 7.07 -8.67
N VAL A 91 -5.98 7.25 -7.60
CA VAL A 91 -6.52 7.51 -6.27
C VAL A 91 -6.30 8.98 -5.96
N MET A 92 -7.34 9.65 -5.48
CA MET A 92 -7.25 11.00 -4.95
C MET A 92 -8.10 11.03 -3.69
N GLU A 93 -7.44 10.82 -2.56
CA GLU A 93 -8.04 11.08 -1.26
C GLU A 93 -7.62 12.47 -0.80
N ILE A 94 -8.55 13.25 -0.25
CA ILE A 94 -8.30 14.59 0.27
C ILE A 94 -8.73 14.60 1.73
N LYS A 95 -7.84 14.15 2.61
CA LYS A 95 -8.06 14.10 4.06
C LYS A 95 -6.78 14.43 4.82
N SER A 96 -6.92 14.78 6.09
CA SER A 96 -5.78 14.97 7.00
C SER A 96 -5.07 13.66 7.34
N THR A 97 -5.71 12.51 7.13
CA THR A 97 -5.13 11.19 7.34
C THR A 97 -5.62 10.22 6.26
N VAL A 98 -4.67 9.49 5.68
CA VAL A 98 -4.90 8.40 4.72
C VAL A 98 -4.22 7.16 5.25
N TYR A 99 -4.88 6.02 5.10
CA TYR A 99 -4.33 4.71 5.43
C TYR A 99 -4.09 3.92 4.16
N VAL A 100 -2.91 3.30 4.06
CA VAL A 100 -2.55 2.42 2.95
C VAL A 100 -2.27 1.05 3.51
N GLN A 101 -3.05 0.05 3.10
CA GLN A 101 -2.78 -1.35 3.40
C GLN A 101 -2.28 -2.04 2.15
N ILE A 102 -1.25 -2.86 2.29
CA ILE A 102 -0.65 -3.62 1.20
C ILE A 102 -0.60 -5.06 1.66
N ARG A 103 -1.40 -5.90 1.02
CA ARG A 103 -1.54 -7.31 1.36
C ARG A 103 -1.08 -8.16 0.19
N GLY A 104 -0.36 -9.20 0.52
CA GLY A 104 0.04 -10.27 -0.38
C GLY A 104 -0.11 -11.60 0.32
N GLU A 105 -0.70 -12.58 -0.34
CA GLU A 105 -0.75 -13.96 0.12
C GLU A 105 -0.37 -14.89 -1.02
N ASN A 106 0.43 -15.90 -0.69
CA ASN A 106 0.88 -16.92 -1.62
C ASN A 106 1.60 -16.35 -2.85
N PHE A 107 2.48 -15.34 -2.66
CA PHE A 107 3.39 -14.92 -3.72
C PHE A 107 4.16 -16.16 -4.19
N ALA A 108 3.81 -16.67 -5.37
CA ALA A 108 4.42 -17.87 -5.88
C ALA A 108 5.85 -17.53 -6.29
N GLU A 109 6.77 -18.48 -6.11
CA GLU A 109 8.15 -18.39 -6.62
C GLU A 109 8.20 -18.10 -8.14
N VAL A 110 7.08 -18.33 -8.84
CA VAL A 110 6.90 -18.14 -10.30
C VAL A 110 6.55 -16.70 -10.69
N ASP A 111 6.06 -15.87 -9.78
CA ASP A 111 5.85 -14.43 -10.03
C ASP A 111 7.16 -13.62 -9.91
N GLN A 112 8.30 -14.31 -9.73
CA GLN A 112 9.65 -13.74 -9.62
C GLN A 112 10.50 -13.92 -10.90
N LEU A 113 9.89 -14.38 -12.01
CA LEU A 113 10.56 -14.60 -13.30
C LEU A 113 10.20 -13.52 -14.34
#